data_AF-A0A1G6HKZ4-F1
#
_entry.id   AF-A0A1G6HKZ4-F1
#
_cell.length_a   1.000
_cell.length_b   1.000
_cell.length_c   1.000
_cell.angle_alpha   90.00
_cell.angle_beta   90.00
_cell.angle_gamma   90.00
#
_symmetry.space_group_name_H-M   'P 1'
#
loop_
_entity.id
_entity.type
_entity.pdbx_description
1 polymer ?
#
loop_
_entity_poly.entity_id
_entity_poly.type
_entity_poly.pdbx_seq_one_letter_code
_entity_poly.pdbx_strand_id
1 'polypeptide(L)'
;MEFLSNPDIELFKKQSLFFAKDRPWDKIVTKIGIYISSTEFEQYISYENIIDETGELYADDENPFESTCHALHDRSKEIQKEIYTKTGEAIWGLTFTLFKDESFQLEYDYQQPDWYEGNVLRDFEEAMKKENSLEAPDSSQDFEQHREIVDIESVYQSCREELILKTALASQAWGMDQIDQWDIDLVMGLISFTIGERIEVFEINVVGTYHVVEQTFMWAWDHPSIPEDLQEVASMVKDYGEEHDIVELQEHIVSCSEDDAWNFTALATHLAEADGAYRAESNGTLTFVVFRNDDE
;
A
#
# COMPACT_ATOMS: atom_id res chain seq x y z
N MET A 1 -7.66 6.83 31.83
CA MET A 1 -8.24 7.99 31.15
C MET A 1 -8.43 7.54 29.73
N GLU A 2 -9.67 7.40 29.24
CA GLU A 2 -9.90 6.96 27.86
C GLU A 2 -9.56 8.13 26.94
N PHE A 3 -8.55 7.95 26.07
CA PHE A 3 -8.11 8.96 25.10
C PHE A 3 -8.84 8.85 23.77
N LEU A 4 -9.58 7.75 23.54
CA LEU A 4 -10.46 7.61 22.38
C LEU A 4 -11.71 8.46 22.54
N SER A 5 -12.02 9.21 21.48
CA SER A 5 -13.30 9.87 21.31
C SER A 5 -14.39 8.89 20.85
N ASN A 6 -15.67 9.27 20.94
CA ASN A 6 -16.76 8.42 20.43
C ASN A 6 -16.59 8.07 18.93
N PRO A 7 -16.21 9.01 18.03
CA PRO A 7 -15.87 8.67 16.65
C PRO A 7 -14.79 7.59 16.52
N ASP A 8 -13.75 7.64 17.36
CA ASP A 8 -12.66 6.66 17.33
C ASP A 8 -13.19 5.26 17.65
N ILE A 9 -14.03 5.15 18.68
CA ILE A 9 -14.65 3.87 19.08
C ILE A 9 -15.50 3.29 17.95
N GLU A 10 -16.31 4.13 17.28
CA GLU A 10 -17.15 3.69 16.17
C GLU A 10 -16.32 3.28 14.95
N LEU A 11 -15.19 3.94 14.71
CA LEU A 11 -14.23 3.55 13.68
C LEU A 11 -13.63 2.15 13.95
N PHE A 12 -13.16 1.90 15.18
CA PHE A 12 -12.64 0.58 15.57
C PHE A 12 -13.70 -0.53 15.49
N LYS A 13 -14.94 -0.24 15.90
CA LYS A 13 -16.06 -1.18 15.75
C LYS A 13 -16.37 -1.49 14.29
N LYS A 14 -16.45 -0.46 13.45
CA LYS A 14 -16.72 -0.62 12.01
C LYS A 14 -15.68 -1.54 11.38
N GLN A 15 -14.39 -1.29 11.60
CA GLN A 15 -13.33 -2.16 11.10
C GLN A 15 -13.40 -3.59 11.67
N SER A 16 -13.70 -3.75 12.96
CA SER A 16 -13.77 -5.08 13.59
C SER A 16 -14.89 -5.93 12.98
N LEU A 17 -16.08 -5.35 12.81
CA LEU A 17 -17.23 -6.03 12.21
C LEU A 17 -17.00 -6.32 10.72
N PHE A 18 -16.34 -5.38 10.03
CA PHE A 18 -15.94 -5.58 8.64
C PHE A 18 -15.04 -6.79 8.48
N PHE A 19 -13.96 -6.88 9.28
CA PHE A 19 -13.07 -8.03 9.27
C PHE A 19 -13.85 -9.33 9.49
N ALA A 20 -14.71 -9.39 10.52
CA ALA A 20 -15.45 -10.60 10.84
C ALA A 20 -16.39 -11.09 9.71
N LYS A 21 -16.96 -10.19 8.90
CA LYS A 21 -17.99 -10.50 7.88
C LYS A 21 -19.08 -11.41 8.49
N ASP A 22 -19.37 -12.54 7.85
CA ASP A 22 -20.38 -13.52 8.29
C ASP A 22 -19.83 -14.62 9.23
N ARG A 23 -18.56 -14.53 9.63
CA ARG A 23 -17.90 -15.59 10.43
C ARG A 23 -18.44 -15.60 11.86
N PRO A 24 -18.51 -16.77 12.52
CA PRO A 24 -18.88 -16.83 13.94
C PRO A 24 -17.74 -16.30 14.81
N TRP A 25 -18.06 -15.46 15.80
CA TRP A 25 -17.10 -14.91 16.76
C TRP A 25 -17.75 -14.69 18.14
N ASP A 26 -16.93 -14.79 19.19
CA ASP A 26 -17.21 -14.38 20.56
C ASP A 26 -16.54 -13.04 20.87
N LYS A 27 -15.33 -12.83 20.35
CA LYS A 27 -14.60 -11.57 20.36
C LYS A 27 -13.78 -11.37 19.09
N ILE A 28 -13.58 -10.11 18.72
CA ILE A 28 -12.71 -9.67 17.62
C ILE A 28 -11.63 -8.78 18.25
N VAL A 29 -10.37 -9.02 17.88
CA VAL A 29 -9.24 -8.25 18.41
C VAL A 29 -8.57 -7.52 17.26
N THR A 30 -8.42 -6.22 17.42
CA THR A 30 -7.70 -5.31 16.51
C THR A 30 -6.52 -4.72 17.26
N LYS A 31 -5.31 -5.03 16.81
CA LYS A 31 -4.08 -4.47 17.36
C LYS A 31 -3.43 -3.56 16.34
N ILE A 32 -2.92 -2.45 16.83
CA ILE A 32 -2.14 -1.50 16.06
C ILE A 32 -0.84 -1.26 16.80
N GLY A 33 0.27 -1.72 16.25
CA GLY A 33 1.60 -1.28 16.66
C GLY A 33 1.82 0.15 16.16
N ILE A 34 2.27 1.05 17.02
CA ILE A 34 2.44 2.47 16.69
C ILE A 34 3.90 2.84 16.88
N TYR A 35 4.58 3.05 15.77
CA TYR A 35 5.94 3.53 15.69
C TYR A 35 5.94 5.03 15.39
N ILE A 36 7.10 5.68 15.49
CA ILE A 36 7.17 7.15 15.41
C ILE A 36 6.69 7.69 14.06
N SER A 37 6.92 6.93 12.97
CA SER A 37 6.54 7.32 11.61
C SER A 37 5.69 6.28 10.89
N SER A 38 5.34 5.18 11.53
CA SER A 38 4.62 4.08 10.89
C SER A 38 3.78 3.31 11.91
N THR A 39 2.97 2.40 11.40
CA THR A 39 2.06 1.60 12.20
C THR A 39 1.96 0.21 11.60
N GLU A 40 1.80 -0.79 12.45
CA GLU A 40 1.61 -2.19 12.05
C GLU A 40 0.22 -2.64 12.50
N PHE A 41 -0.44 -3.46 11.71
CA PHE A 41 -1.85 -3.83 11.93
C PHE A 41 -1.99 -5.35 12.02
N GLU A 42 -2.68 -5.83 13.05
CA GLU A 42 -2.97 -7.25 13.26
C GLU A 42 -4.42 -7.42 13.70
N GLN A 43 -5.15 -8.36 13.09
CA GLN A 43 -6.53 -8.70 13.45
C GLN A 43 -6.75 -10.20 13.55
N TYR A 44 -7.58 -10.60 14.51
CA TYR A 44 -8.06 -11.98 14.61
C TYR A 44 -9.42 -12.04 15.30
N ILE A 45 -10.19 -13.10 14.99
CA ILE A 45 -11.41 -13.45 15.71
C ILE A 45 -11.16 -14.64 16.64
N SER A 46 -11.93 -14.72 17.72
CA SER A 46 -11.97 -15.92 18.56
C SER A 46 -13.41 -16.40 18.70
N TYR A 47 -13.63 -17.68 18.44
CA TYR A 47 -14.92 -18.36 18.59
C TYR A 47 -14.71 -19.71 19.26
N GLU A 48 -15.41 -19.97 20.37
CA GLU A 48 -15.29 -21.21 21.15
C GLU A 48 -13.83 -21.54 21.58
N ASN A 49 -13.03 -20.50 21.85
CA ASN A 49 -11.58 -20.55 22.13
C ASN A 49 -10.68 -20.99 20.96
N ILE A 50 -11.20 -21.06 19.74
CA ILE A 50 -10.42 -21.21 18.52
C ILE A 50 -10.10 -19.81 17.99
N ILE A 51 -8.85 -19.56 17.63
CA ILE A 51 -8.41 -18.31 17.01
C ILE A 51 -8.45 -18.50 15.50
N ASP A 52 -9.05 -17.54 14.80
CA ASP A 52 -9.04 -17.43 13.35
C ASP A 52 -8.44 -16.08 12.95
N GLU A 53 -7.25 -16.16 12.35
CA GLU A 53 -6.47 -15.03 11.83
C GLU A 53 -6.73 -14.81 10.33
N THR A 54 -7.48 -15.72 9.68
CA THR A 54 -7.77 -15.62 8.25
C THR A 54 -8.90 -14.64 8.03
N GLY A 55 -8.74 -13.64 7.17
CA GLY A 55 -9.79 -12.67 6.89
C GLY A 55 -9.33 -11.70 5.82
N GLU A 56 -10.27 -11.27 4.99
CA GLU A 56 -9.97 -10.26 3.99
C GLU A 56 -10.10 -8.89 4.63
N LEU A 57 -9.03 -8.09 4.53
CA LEU A 57 -9.00 -6.69 4.99
C LEU A 57 -9.81 -5.76 4.10
N TYR A 58 -10.17 -6.24 2.90
CA TYR A 58 -10.90 -5.53 1.86
C TYR A 58 -12.00 -6.46 1.30
N ALA A 59 -13.09 -5.91 0.79
CA ALA A 59 -14.02 -6.65 -0.05
C ALA A 59 -13.62 -6.45 -1.51
N ASP A 60 -14.00 -7.36 -2.41
CA ASP A 60 -13.68 -7.25 -3.85
C ASP A 60 -14.18 -5.92 -4.47
N ASP A 61 -15.14 -5.24 -3.83
CA ASP A 61 -15.72 -3.96 -4.24
C ASP A 61 -15.33 -2.75 -3.37
N GLU A 62 -14.50 -2.93 -2.34
CA GLU A 62 -14.02 -1.82 -1.51
C GLU A 62 -12.65 -1.32 -1.97
N ASN A 63 -12.56 -0.01 -2.21
CA ASN A 63 -11.29 0.64 -2.49
C ASN A 63 -10.36 0.48 -1.27
N PRO A 64 -9.20 -0.20 -1.40
CA PRO A 64 -8.29 -0.40 -0.28
C PRO A 64 -7.77 0.91 0.33
N PHE A 65 -7.82 2.01 -0.42
CA PHE A 65 -7.40 3.35 -0.01
C PHE A 65 -8.47 4.14 0.76
N GLU A 66 -9.77 3.81 0.64
CA GLU A 66 -10.86 4.36 1.47
C GLU A 66 -11.23 3.45 2.65
N SER A 67 -10.46 2.37 2.86
CA SER A 67 -10.69 1.39 3.92
C SER A 67 -10.59 2.02 5.31
N THR A 68 -11.48 1.58 6.21
CA THR A 68 -11.44 1.94 7.63
C THR A 68 -10.12 1.55 8.32
N CYS A 69 -9.31 0.70 7.70
CA CYS A 69 -7.96 0.36 8.17
C CYS A 69 -7.00 1.56 8.10
N HIS A 70 -6.95 2.30 6.98
CA HIS A 70 -6.08 3.48 6.82
C HIS A 70 -6.45 4.57 7.82
N ALA A 71 -7.75 4.86 7.96
CA ALA A 71 -8.24 5.80 8.97
C ALA A 71 -7.83 5.40 10.40
N LEU A 72 -7.74 4.10 10.71
CA LEU A 72 -7.26 3.63 12.00
C LEU A 72 -5.76 3.83 12.19
N HIS A 73 -4.95 3.66 11.15
CA HIS A 73 -3.51 3.93 11.19
C HIS A 73 -3.23 5.39 11.52
N ASP A 74 -3.83 6.32 10.76
CA ASP A 74 -3.64 7.75 10.97
C ASP A 74 -4.16 8.20 12.32
N ARG A 75 -5.38 7.75 12.67
CA ARG A 75 -5.95 8.11 13.96
C ARG A 75 -5.16 7.54 15.13
N SER A 76 -4.54 6.37 14.99
CA SER A 76 -3.69 5.79 16.03
C SER A 76 -2.41 6.61 16.27
N LYS A 77 -1.77 7.12 15.20
CA LYS A 77 -0.64 8.06 15.32
C LYS A 77 -1.07 9.36 16.02
N GLU A 78 -2.25 9.89 15.71
CA GLU A 78 -2.78 11.08 16.40
C GLU A 78 -3.07 10.81 17.88
N ILE A 79 -3.71 9.69 18.21
CA ILE A 79 -3.98 9.29 19.60
C ILE A 79 -2.66 9.17 20.38
N GLN A 80 -1.62 8.60 19.79
CA GLN A 80 -0.29 8.52 20.40
C GLN A 80 0.27 9.92 20.72
N LYS A 81 0.18 10.87 19.78
CA LYS A 81 0.61 12.27 20.00
C LYS A 81 -0.22 12.98 21.05
N GLU A 82 -1.53 12.76 21.08
CA GLU A 82 -2.42 13.33 22.08
C GLU A 82 -2.09 12.83 23.49
N ILE A 83 -1.84 11.53 23.63
CA ILE A 83 -1.42 10.91 24.89
C ILE A 83 -0.07 11.50 25.29
N TYR A 84 0.90 11.51 24.39
CA TYR A 84 2.22 12.07 24.63
C TYR A 84 2.16 13.53 25.09
N THR A 85 1.33 14.35 24.44
CA THR A 85 1.15 15.78 24.79
C THR A 85 0.51 15.95 26.18
N LYS A 86 -0.41 15.06 26.57
CA LYS A 86 -1.13 15.15 27.84
C LYS A 86 -0.36 14.54 29.02
N THR A 87 0.41 13.47 28.79
CA THR A 87 1.03 12.67 29.86
C THR A 87 2.56 12.70 29.84
N GLY A 88 3.18 13.00 28.70
CA GLY A 88 4.62 12.87 28.47
C GLY A 88 5.09 11.43 28.20
N GLU A 89 4.17 10.46 28.11
CA GLU A 89 4.45 9.05 27.87
C GLU A 89 4.00 8.66 26.46
N ALA A 90 4.83 7.94 25.71
CA ALA A 90 4.49 7.43 24.40
C ALA A 90 3.91 6.01 24.53
N ILE A 91 2.80 5.75 23.84
CA ILE A 91 2.32 4.40 23.61
C ILE A 91 2.99 3.84 22.36
N TRP A 92 3.26 2.54 22.33
CA TRP A 92 3.86 1.80 21.21
C TRP A 92 2.87 0.84 20.57
N GLY A 93 1.67 0.75 21.13
CA GLY A 93 0.60 -0.01 20.55
C GLY A 93 -0.74 0.28 21.21
N LEU A 94 -1.79 -0.13 20.51
CA LEU A 94 -3.17 -0.06 20.96
C LEU A 94 -3.85 -1.39 20.60
N THR A 95 -4.54 -1.98 21.57
CA THR A 95 -5.35 -3.17 21.35
C THR A 95 -6.81 -2.85 21.67
N PHE A 96 -7.67 -2.97 20.66
CA PHE A 96 -9.11 -2.86 20.77
C PHE A 96 -9.75 -4.24 20.64
N THR A 97 -10.51 -4.66 21.65
CA THR A 97 -11.25 -5.93 21.64
C THR A 97 -12.74 -5.65 21.64
N LEU A 98 -13.45 -6.12 20.62
CA LEU A 98 -14.92 -6.06 20.53
C LEU A 98 -15.52 -7.41 20.95
N PHE A 99 -16.49 -7.40 21.85
CA PHE A 99 -17.24 -8.58 22.27
C PHE A 99 -18.61 -8.65 21.60
N LYS A 100 -19.17 -9.85 21.51
CA LYS A 100 -20.46 -10.10 20.83
C LYS A 100 -21.65 -9.37 21.43
N ASP A 101 -21.56 -8.98 22.70
CA ASP A 101 -22.57 -8.18 23.40
C ASP A 101 -22.41 -6.65 23.16
N GLU A 102 -21.60 -6.27 22.17
CA GLU A 102 -21.22 -4.90 21.80
C GLU A 102 -20.38 -4.17 22.85
N SER A 103 -20.02 -4.82 23.96
CA SER A 103 -19.02 -4.29 24.87
C SER A 103 -17.63 -4.32 24.23
N PHE A 104 -16.75 -3.45 24.68
CA PHE A 104 -15.37 -3.41 24.18
C PHE A 104 -14.37 -3.22 25.32
N GLN A 105 -13.13 -3.63 25.06
CA GLN A 105 -11.98 -3.42 25.92
C GLN A 105 -10.86 -2.75 25.13
N LEU A 106 -10.18 -1.81 25.77
CA LEU A 106 -9.10 -1.04 25.18
C LEU A 106 -7.86 -1.11 26.07
N GLU A 107 -6.74 -1.45 25.46
CA GLU A 107 -5.44 -1.53 26.12
C GLU A 107 -4.41 -0.72 25.34
N TYR A 108 -3.55 -0.02 26.07
CA TYR A 108 -2.42 0.72 25.49
C TYR A 108 -1.13 0.01 25.90
N ASP A 109 -0.25 -0.21 24.93
CA ASP A 109 1.09 -0.68 25.21
C ASP A 109 2.02 0.52 25.40
N TYR A 110 2.62 0.63 26.58
CA TYR A 110 3.60 1.67 26.91
C TYR A 110 5.05 1.13 26.87
N GLN A 111 5.23 -0.15 26.55
CA GLN A 111 6.54 -0.76 26.49
C GLN A 111 7.25 -0.32 25.21
N GLN A 112 8.33 0.43 25.38
CA GLN A 112 9.23 0.73 24.28
C GLN A 112 9.81 -0.58 23.73
N PRO A 113 9.72 -0.84 22.42
CA PRO A 113 10.33 -2.00 21.82
C PRO A 113 11.84 -2.02 22.04
N ASP A 114 12.39 -3.19 22.38
CA ASP A 114 13.83 -3.36 22.68
C ASP A 114 14.75 -2.97 21.51
N TRP A 115 14.24 -3.02 20.28
CA TRP A 115 14.96 -2.65 19.06
C TRP A 115 14.96 -1.14 18.77
N TYR A 116 14.16 -0.34 19.48
CA TYR A 116 14.11 1.10 19.27
C TYR A 116 15.26 1.78 20.04
N GLU A 117 16.27 2.24 19.29
CA GLU A 117 17.47 2.91 19.83
C GLU A 117 17.37 4.45 19.82
N GLY A 118 16.24 5.01 19.38
CA GLY A 118 16.03 6.44 19.22
C GLY A 118 15.77 7.21 20.53
N ASN A 119 15.61 8.53 20.42
CA ASN A 119 15.21 9.36 21.55
C ASN A 119 13.75 9.78 21.36
N VAL A 120 12.85 9.13 22.11
CA VAL A 120 11.40 9.32 22.01
C VAL A 120 11.02 10.80 21.99
N LEU A 121 11.52 11.60 22.94
CA LEU A 121 11.19 13.03 23.02
C LEU A 121 11.63 13.78 21.75
N ARG A 122 12.88 13.59 21.32
CA ARG A 122 13.40 14.27 20.15
C ARG A 122 12.66 13.86 18.88
N ASP A 123 12.45 12.56 18.71
CA ASP A 123 11.88 12.01 17.49
C ASP A 123 10.37 12.39 17.38
N PHE A 124 9.63 12.43 18.50
CA PHE A 124 8.27 13.00 18.55
C PHE A 124 8.25 14.51 18.28
N GLU A 125 9.19 15.28 18.88
CA GLU A 125 9.30 16.71 18.60
C GLU A 125 9.64 17.00 17.14
N GLU A 126 10.50 16.19 16.51
CA GLU A 126 10.83 16.28 15.09
C GLU A 126 9.62 15.94 14.23
N ALA A 127 8.87 14.89 14.55
CA ALA A 127 7.62 14.55 13.86
C ALA A 127 6.57 15.68 13.96
N MET A 128 6.34 16.21 15.16
CA MET A 128 5.40 17.33 15.39
C MET A 128 5.87 18.64 14.73
N LYS A 129 7.19 18.89 14.64
CA LYS A 129 7.73 20.06 13.91
C LYS A 129 7.61 19.90 12.42
N LYS A 130 7.81 18.69 11.88
CA LYS A 130 7.64 18.41 10.45
C LYS A 130 6.19 18.66 10.02
N GLU A 131 5.23 18.30 10.87
CA GLU A 131 3.80 18.59 10.67
C GLU A 131 3.47 20.08 10.82
N ASN A 132 3.97 20.77 11.86
CA ASN A 132 3.69 22.20 12.06
C ASN A 132 4.44 23.16 11.12
N SER A 133 5.54 22.72 10.49
CA SER A 133 6.29 23.56 9.53
C SER A 133 5.61 23.63 8.16
N LEU A 134 4.49 22.93 7.98
CA LEU A 134 3.66 22.93 6.77
C LEU A 134 2.56 24.02 6.75
N GLU A 135 2.55 25.02 7.67
CA GLU A 135 1.62 26.15 7.55
C GLU A 135 2.24 27.55 7.69
N ALA A 136 2.19 28.30 6.59
CA ALA A 136 1.56 29.63 6.58
C ALA A 136 0.98 29.94 5.19
N PRO A 137 -0.33 29.77 4.96
CA PRO A 137 -0.99 30.31 3.77
C PRO A 137 -1.31 31.79 3.99
N ASP A 138 -0.82 32.64 3.08
CA ASP A 138 -1.23 34.04 2.99
C ASP A 138 -2.71 34.12 2.60
N SER A 139 -3.46 34.87 3.39
CA SER A 139 -4.90 35.05 3.28
C SER A 139 -5.27 35.94 2.09
N SER A 140 -5.46 35.35 0.91
CA SER A 140 -6.34 35.94 -0.12
C SER A 140 -6.74 34.95 -1.22
N GLN A 141 -7.94 34.39 -1.04
CA GLN A 141 -8.90 33.87 -2.04
C GLN A 141 -8.37 33.37 -3.40
N ASP A 142 -8.39 32.06 -3.61
CA ASP A 142 -9.42 31.38 -4.41
C ASP A 142 -9.45 29.89 -4.09
N PHE A 143 -10.60 29.24 -4.32
CA PHE A 143 -10.93 27.87 -3.90
C PHE A 143 -9.94 26.82 -4.44
N GLU A 144 -9.00 26.36 -3.60
CA GLU A 144 -8.26 25.12 -3.84
C GLU A 144 -8.80 24.03 -2.91
N GLN A 145 -9.22 22.93 -3.53
CA GLN A 145 -9.58 21.68 -2.88
C GLN A 145 -8.43 21.28 -1.94
N HIS A 146 -8.74 20.86 -0.71
CA HIS A 146 -7.76 20.17 0.13
C HIS A 146 -7.28 18.94 -0.65
N ARG A 147 -6.13 19.02 -1.33
CA ARG A 147 -5.41 17.83 -1.79
C ARG A 147 -4.85 17.17 -0.53
N GLU A 148 -5.37 16.01 -0.22
CA GLU A 148 -4.79 15.11 0.77
C GLU A 148 -3.30 14.91 0.43
N ILE A 149 -2.41 15.17 1.38
CA ILE A 149 -0.99 14.90 1.20
C ILE A 149 -0.84 13.38 1.23
N VAL A 150 -0.62 12.78 0.07
CA VAL A 150 -0.45 11.34 -0.07
C VAL A 150 0.91 10.92 0.51
N ASP A 151 0.88 10.00 1.47
CA ASP A 151 2.08 9.29 1.92
C ASP A 151 2.42 8.21 0.89
N ILE A 152 3.24 8.59 -0.08
CA ILE A 152 3.58 7.73 -1.22
C ILE A 152 4.24 6.42 -0.81
N GLU A 153 4.99 6.39 0.30
CA GLU A 153 5.60 5.17 0.83
C GLU A 153 4.54 4.17 1.30
N SER A 154 3.49 4.66 1.97
CA SER A 154 2.36 3.83 2.39
C SER A 154 1.55 3.32 1.18
N VAL A 155 1.43 4.15 0.14
CA VAL A 155 0.78 3.75 -1.12
C VAL A 155 1.58 2.63 -1.79
N TYR A 156 2.90 2.80 -1.92
CA TYR A 156 3.77 1.77 -2.48
C TYR A 156 3.70 0.47 -1.69
N GLN A 157 3.78 0.53 -0.36
CA GLN A 157 3.67 -0.66 0.48
C GLN A 157 2.35 -1.42 0.23
N SER A 158 1.23 -0.70 0.18
CA SER A 158 -0.10 -1.29 -0.07
C SER A 158 -0.18 -1.92 -1.45
N CYS A 159 0.30 -1.22 -2.48
CA CYS A 159 0.33 -1.74 -3.85
C CYS A 159 1.25 -2.97 -3.97
N ARG A 160 2.37 -3.00 -3.23
CA ARG A 160 3.30 -4.14 -3.22
C ARG A 160 2.65 -5.37 -2.59
N GLU A 161 1.89 -5.20 -1.51
CA GLU A 161 1.13 -6.29 -0.90
C GLU A 161 0.05 -6.83 -1.84
N GLU A 162 -0.69 -5.96 -2.52
CA GLU A 162 -1.64 -6.35 -3.56
C GLU A 162 -0.95 -7.15 -4.68
N LEU A 163 0.18 -6.65 -5.18
CA LEU A 163 0.93 -7.32 -6.26
C LEU A 163 1.45 -8.70 -5.82
N ILE A 164 1.85 -8.86 -4.55
CA ILE A 164 2.23 -10.17 -3.99
C ILE A 164 1.04 -11.14 -4.03
N LEU A 165 -0.16 -10.69 -3.65
CA LEU A 165 -1.38 -11.51 -3.70
C LEU A 165 -1.73 -11.89 -5.14
N LYS A 166 -1.72 -10.91 -6.05
CA LYS A 166 -1.92 -11.14 -7.49
C LYS A 166 -0.93 -12.15 -8.07
N THR A 167 0.34 -12.05 -7.68
CA THR A 167 1.38 -13.01 -8.09
C THR A 167 1.09 -14.42 -7.56
N ALA A 168 0.63 -14.56 -6.32
CA ALA A 168 0.27 -15.85 -5.74
C ALA A 168 -0.95 -16.48 -6.43
N LEU A 169 -1.97 -15.68 -6.74
CA LEU A 169 -3.14 -16.10 -7.51
C LEU A 169 -2.76 -16.52 -8.93
N ALA A 170 -1.95 -15.71 -9.62
CA ALA A 170 -1.41 -16.02 -10.95
C ALA A 170 -0.58 -17.32 -10.96
N SER A 171 0.18 -17.57 -9.90
CA SER A 171 0.90 -18.84 -9.72
C SER A 171 -0.05 -20.02 -9.60
N GLN A 172 -1.14 -19.89 -8.85
CA GLN A 172 -2.14 -20.95 -8.71
C GLN A 172 -2.96 -21.18 -10.00
N ALA A 173 -3.37 -20.11 -10.66
CA ALA A 173 -4.23 -20.15 -11.85
C ALA A 173 -3.46 -20.57 -13.11
N TRP A 174 -2.31 -19.94 -13.35
CA TRP A 174 -1.57 -20.06 -14.61
C TRP A 174 -0.21 -20.73 -14.45
N GLY A 175 0.25 -21.03 -13.23
CA GLY A 175 1.57 -21.66 -13.00
C GLY A 175 2.74 -20.71 -13.18
N MET A 176 2.53 -19.40 -12.92
CA MET A 176 3.55 -18.35 -13.07
C MET A 176 4.78 -18.54 -12.17
N ASP A 177 4.73 -19.43 -11.18
CA ASP A 177 5.89 -19.82 -10.36
C ASP A 177 6.82 -20.84 -11.05
N GLN A 178 6.42 -21.38 -12.20
CA GLN A 178 7.10 -22.45 -12.93
C GLN A 178 7.38 -22.07 -14.39
N ILE A 179 7.63 -20.78 -14.66
CA ILE A 179 7.97 -20.27 -15.99
C ILE A 179 9.33 -20.83 -16.43
N ASP A 180 9.34 -21.63 -17.51
CA ASP A 180 10.56 -22.15 -18.13
C ASP A 180 11.21 -21.10 -19.04
N GLN A 181 10.39 -20.38 -19.79
CA GLN A 181 10.80 -19.34 -20.73
C GLN A 181 9.71 -18.28 -20.86
N TRP A 182 10.11 -17.03 -21.07
CA TRP A 182 9.23 -15.94 -21.44
C TRP A 182 9.67 -15.33 -22.78
N ASP A 183 8.72 -14.72 -23.49
CA ASP A 183 8.98 -13.91 -24.69
C ASP A 183 8.05 -12.71 -24.69
N ILE A 184 8.60 -11.53 -24.98
CA ILE A 184 7.86 -10.27 -25.01
C ILE A 184 7.87 -9.70 -26.44
N ASP A 185 6.69 -9.48 -27.00
CA ASP A 185 6.52 -8.84 -28.30
C ASP A 185 5.90 -7.46 -28.09
N LEU A 186 6.76 -6.44 -28.04
CA LEU A 186 6.34 -5.04 -27.93
C LEU A 186 5.62 -4.52 -29.17
N VAL A 187 5.73 -5.19 -30.32
CA VAL A 187 4.98 -4.80 -31.53
C VAL A 187 3.54 -5.27 -31.43
N MET A 188 3.33 -6.48 -30.90
CA MET A 188 1.99 -7.03 -30.69
C MET A 188 1.38 -6.63 -29.35
N GLY A 189 2.17 -6.13 -28.40
CA GLY A 189 1.69 -5.81 -27.06
C GLY A 189 1.41 -7.05 -26.23
N LEU A 190 2.19 -8.12 -26.42
CA LEU A 190 1.97 -9.41 -25.76
C LEU A 190 3.19 -9.87 -24.97
N ILE A 191 2.93 -10.56 -23.87
CA ILE A 191 3.91 -11.42 -23.21
C ILE A 191 3.43 -12.86 -23.24
N SER A 192 4.35 -13.79 -23.48
CA SER A 192 4.06 -15.22 -23.46
C SER A 192 4.96 -15.92 -22.46
N PHE A 193 4.38 -16.87 -21.72
CA PHE A 193 5.06 -17.70 -20.74
C PHE A 193 4.94 -19.16 -21.12
N THR A 194 6.08 -19.82 -21.30
CA THR A 194 6.17 -21.27 -21.51
C THR A 194 6.28 -21.96 -20.16
N ILE A 195 5.34 -22.86 -19.86
CA ILE A 195 5.24 -23.59 -18.60
C ILE A 195 5.01 -25.07 -18.93
N GLY A 196 6.08 -25.85 -18.98
CA GLY A 196 6.06 -27.22 -19.48
C GLY A 196 5.66 -27.28 -20.96
N GLU A 197 4.53 -27.94 -21.27
CA GLU A 197 4.00 -28.04 -22.64
C GLU A 197 2.97 -26.93 -22.96
N ARG A 198 2.69 -26.04 -22.01
CA ARG A 198 1.70 -24.98 -22.12
C ARG A 198 2.36 -23.64 -22.44
N ILE A 199 1.66 -22.81 -23.20
CA ILE A 199 2.00 -21.41 -23.44
C ILE A 199 0.80 -20.58 -22.99
N GLU A 200 1.02 -19.71 -22.00
CA GLU A 200 0.05 -18.70 -21.58
C GLU A 200 0.44 -17.37 -22.24
N VAL A 201 -0.53 -16.59 -22.71
CA VAL A 201 -0.30 -15.33 -23.45
C VAL A 201 -1.20 -14.25 -22.87
N PHE A 202 -0.65 -13.06 -22.62
CA PHE A 202 -1.35 -11.94 -22.00
C PHE A 202 -1.05 -10.66 -22.77
N GLU A 203 -2.04 -9.76 -22.80
CA GLU A 203 -1.83 -8.39 -23.24
C GLU A 203 -1.03 -7.62 -22.18
N ILE A 204 -0.16 -6.72 -22.62
CA ILE A 204 0.71 -5.96 -21.73
C ILE A 204 0.61 -4.46 -21.94
N ASN A 205 0.94 -3.73 -20.89
CA ASN A 205 1.38 -2.36 -20.95
C ASN A 205 2.77 -2.26 -20.33
N VAL A 206 3.60 -1.36 -20.87
CA VAL A 206 4.94 -1.14 -20.35
C VAL A 206 4.87 -0.02 -19.33
N VAL A 207 5.38 -0.27 -18.13
CA VAL A 207 5.48 0.75 -17.07
C VAL A 207 6.73 1.61 -17.30
N GLY A 208 7.85 0.94 -17.56
CA GLY A 208 9.11 1.60 -17.85
C GLY A 208 10.28 0.63 -17.90
N THR A 209 11.47 1.19 -18.08
CA THR A 209 12.72 0.44 -18.18
C THR A 209 13.70 0.90 -17.12
N TYR A 210 14.28 -0.06 -16.40
CA TYR A 210 15.32 0.19 -15.40
C TYR A 210 16.69 -0.22 -15.94
N HIS A 211 17.64 0.71 -15.89
CA HIS A 211 19.02 0.45 -16.28
C HIS A 211 19.87 0.12 -15.04
N VAL A 212 20.24 -1.16 -14.88
CA VAL A 212 20.84 -1.69 -13.64
C VAL A 212 22.13 -0.99 -13.23
N VAL A 213 22.97 -0.63 -14.21
CA VAL A 213 24.27 0.02 -13.94
C VAL A 213 24.11 1.50 -13.61
N GLU A 214 23.14 2.16 -14.24
CA GLU A 214 22.93 3.61 -14.04
C GLU A 214 22.00 3.89 -12.86
N GLN A 215 21.28 2.87 -12.37
CA GLN A 215 20.30 3.00 -11.29
C GLN A 215 19.26 4.07 -11.64
N THR A 216 18.73 3.95 -12.85
CA THR A 216 17.75 4.88 -13.41
C THR A 216 16.56 4.13 -13.97
N PHE A 217 15.37 4.66 -13.74
CA PHE A 217 14.13 4.20 -14.32
C PHE A 217 13.63 5.24 -15.33
N MET A 218 13.37 4.83 -16.56
CA MET A 218 12.75 5.66 -17.59
C MET A 218 11.31 5.20 -17.78
N TRP A 219 10.37 6.11 -17.57
CA TRP A 219 8.95 5.81 -17.72
C TRP A 219 8.56 5.59 -19.18
N ALA A 220 7.64 4.67 -19.42
CA ALA A 220 7.21 4.34 -20.78
C ALA A 220 6.53 5.52 -21.49
N TRP A 221 5.80 6.38 -20.76
CA TRP A 221 5.09 7.54 -21.31
C TRP A 221 5.99 8.60 -21.96
N ASP A 222 7.31 8.54 -21.73
CA ASP A 222 8.31 9.37 -22.43
C ASP A 222 9.41 8.52 -23.09
N HIS A 223 9.19 7.22 -23.26
CA HIS A 223 10.21 6.30 -23.78
C HIS A 223 10.08 6.16 -25.31
N PRO A 224 11.04 6.66 -26.12
CA PRO A 224 10.91 6.77 -27.57
C PRO A 224 10.85 5.42 -28.30
N SER A 225 11.32 4.34 -27.67
CA SER A 225 11.30 2.98 -28.23
C SER A 225 10.09 2.14 -27.82
N ILE A 226 9.19 2.66 -26.97
CA ILE A 226 7.97 1.96 -26.58
C ILE A 226 6.82 2.48 -27.46
N PRO A 227 6.04 1.62 -28.14
CA PRO A 227 4.87 2.06 -28.89
C PRO A 227 3.85 2.77 -28.00
N GLU A 228 3.22 3.82 -28.53
CA GLU A 228 2.25 4.67 -27.80
C GLU A 228 1.11 3.84 -27.18
N ASP A 229 0.61 2.83 -27.90
CA ASP A 229 -0.47 1.95 -27.44
C ASP A 229 -0.11 1.12 -26.19
N LEU A 230 1.18 1.00 -25.82
CA LEU A 230 1.64 0.29 -24.63
C LEU A 230 1.97 1.22 -23.45
N GLN A 231 1.77 2.52 -23.60
CA GLN A 231 2.16 3.53 -22.61
C GLN A 231 1.01 3.96 -21.69
N GLU A 232 -0.23 3.50 -21.96
CA GLU A 232 -1.45 3.95 -21.28
C GLU A 232 -1.32 3.85 -19.75
N VAL A 233 -0.87 2.70 -19.25
CA VAL A 233 -0.70 2.50 -17.80
C VAL A 233 0.38 3.41 -17.21
N ALA A 234 1.49 3.64 -17.93
CA ALA A 234 2.50 4.58 -17.46
C ALA A 234 1.96 6.02 -17.43
N SER A 235 1.10 6.40 -18.39
CA SER A 235 0.42 7.69 -18.37
C SER A 235 -0.52 7.82 -17.16
N MET A 236 -1.23 6.77 -16.75
CA MET A 236 -2.04 6.78 -15.53
C MET A 236 -1.20 7.07 -14.28
N VAL A 237 0.00 6.48 -14.18
CA VAL A 237 0.91 6.76 -13.06
C VAL A 237 1.38 8.21 -13.05
N LYS A 238 1.64 8.78 -14.23
CA LYS A 238 1.98 10.19 -14.35
C LYS A 238 0.83 11.09 -13.90
N ASP A 239 -0.38 10.82 -14.35
CA ASP A 239 -1.59 11.57 -13.96
C ASP A 239 -1.79 11.51 -12.44
N TYR A 240 -1.60 10.34 -11.83
CA TYR A 240 -1.60 10.17 -10.37
C TYR A 240 -0.50 11.01 -9.70
N GLY A 241 0.70 11.03 -10.27
CA GLY A 241 1.80 11.88 -9.83
C GLY A 241 1.48 13.37 -9.86
N GLU A 242 0.79 13.85 -10.90
CA GLU A 242 0.36 15.24 -11.06
C GLU A 242 -0.81 15.61 -10.12
N GLU A 243 -1.72 14.66 -9.89
CA GLU A 243 -2.85 14.83 -8.97
C GLU A 243 -2.39 14.99 -7.52
N HIS A 244 -1.37 14.23 -7.12
CA HIS A 244 -0.88 14.17 -5.74
C HIS A 244 0.46 14.87 -5.50
N ASP A 245 0.96 15.61 -6.48
CA ASP A 245 2.21 16.38 -6.41
C ASP A 245 3.46 15.53 -6.08
N ILE A 246 3.51 14.30 -6.61
CA ILE A 246 4.61 13.34 -6.41
C ILE A 246 5.63 13.47 -7.55
N VAL A 247 6.76 14.11 -7.26
CA VAL A 247 7.77 14.51 -8.27
C VAL A 247 8.34 13.32 -9.05
N GLU A 248 8.68 12.22 -8.38
CA GLU A 248 9.29 11.04 -9.01
C GLU A 248 8.39 10.34 -10.04
N LEU A 249 7.07 10.53 -9.97
CA LEU A 249 6.12 9.99 -10.96
C LEU A 249 5.95 10.91 -12.18
N GLN A 250 6.42 12.15 -12.09
CA GLN A 250 6.31 13.17 -13.15
C GLN A 250 7.61 13.31 -13.97
N GLU A 251 8.75 12.93 -13.40
CA GLU A 251 10.05 13.00 -14.07
C GLU A 251 10.22 11.86 -15.09
N HIS A 252 10.55 12.20 -16.33
CA HIS A 252 10.80 11.21 -17.41
C HIS A 252 11.83 10.12 -17.07
N ILE A 253 12.88 10.48 -16.32
CA ILE A 253 13.92 9.57 -15.82
C ILE A 253 14.11 9.85 -14.33
N VAL A 254 14.03 8.80 -13.52
CA VAL A 254 14.17 8.85 -12.06
C VAL A 254 15.44 8.10 -11.67
N SER A 255 16.26 8.67 -10.78
CA SER A 255 17.35 7.93 -10.13
C SER A 255 16.78 7.11 -8.98
N CYS A 256 16.81 5.78 -9.09
CA CYS A 256 16.15 4.89 -8.16
C CYS A 256 16.84 3.52 -8.08
N SER A 257 16.46 2.71 -7.11
CA SER A 257 16.82 1.30 -7.02
C SER A 257 15.89 0.42 -7.84
N GLU A 258 16.22 -0.86 -7.97
CA GLU A 258 15.32 -1.86 -8.57
C GLU A 258 14.08 -2.10 -7.70
N ASP A 259 14.18 -1.92 -6.39
CA ASP A 259 13.03 -2.06 -5.48
C ASP A 259 12.05 -0.89 -5.65
N ASP A 260 12.56 0.31 -5.89
CA ASP A 260 11.73 1.47 -6.26
C ASP A 260 11.04 1.25 -7.61
N ALA A 261 11.72 0.64 -8.58
CA ALA A 261 11.10 0.26 -9.85
C ALA A 261 9.94 -0.75 -9.66
N TRP A 262 10.04 -1.64 -8.66
CA TRP A 262 8.93 -2.50 -8.26
C TRP A 262 7.81 -1.74 -7.55
N ASN A 263 8.11 -0.70 -6.78
CA ASN A 263 7.10 0.19 -6.19
C ASN A 263 6.29 0.90 -7.28
N PHE A 264 6.98 1.47 -8.28
CA PHE A 264 6.36 2.08 -9.46
C PHE A 264 5.47 1.10 -10.21
N THR A 265 5.96 -0.13 -10.41
CA THR A 265 5.23 -1.19 -11.12
C THR A 265 4.01 -1.67 -10.34
N ALA A 266 4.12 -1.75 -9.01
CA ALA A 266 2.99 -2.12 -8.16
C ALA A 266 1.90 -1.05 -8.20
N LEU A 267 2.26 0.24 -8.11
CA LEU A 267 1.33 1.35 -8.29
C LEU A 267 0.67 1.31 -9.67
N ALA A 268 1.45 1.09 -10.73
CA ALA A 268 0.94 0.93 -12.08
C ALA A 268 -0.07 -0.23 -12.21
N THR A 269 0.25 -1.38 -11.57
CA THR A 269 -0.65 -2.56 -11.55
C THR A 269 -1.96 -2.23 -10.86
N HIS A 270 -1.89 -1.49 -9.75
CA HIS A 270 -3.05 -1.07 -8.98
C HIS A 270 -3.94 -0.11 -9.79
N LEU A 271 -3.38 1.00 -10.30
CA LEU A 271 -4.11 2.03 -11.03
C LEU A 271 -4.78 1.49 -12.29
N ALA A 272 -4.14 0.52 -12.94
CA ALA A 272 -4.67 -0.14 -14.12
C ALA A 272 -5.52 -1.37 -13.79
N GLU A 273 -5.83 -1.68 -12.53
CA GLU A 273 -6.57 -2.89 -12.14
C GLU A 273 -6.02 -4.15 -12.85
N ALA A 274 -4.71 -4.23 -13.07
CA ALA A 274 -4.10 -5.27 -13.90
C ALA A 274 -3.95 -6.59 -13.12
N ASP A 275 -4.01 -7.73 -13.81
CA ASP A 275 -3.97 -9.06 -13.17
C ASP A 275 -2.62 -9.40 -12.57
N GLY A 276 -1.55 -8.78 -13.08
CA GLY A 276 -0.22 -8.93 -12.51
C GLY A 276 0.82 -8.10 -13.22
N ALA A 277 2.07 -8.31 -12.80
CA ALA A 277 3.23 -7.66 -13.39
C ALA A 277 4.38 -8.64 -13.62
N TYR A 278 5.23 -8.32 -14.58
CA TYR A 278 6.42 -9.08 -14.88
C TYR A 278 7.60 -8.16 -15.18
N ARG A 279 8.81 -8.70 -15.00
CA ARG A 279 10.06 -8.01 -15.30
C ARG A 279 10.89 -8.82 -16.28
N ALA A 280 10.97 -8.32 -17.51
CA ALA A 280 11.76 -8.91 -18.59
C ALA A 280 13.18 -8.34 -18.60
N GLU A 281 14.20 -9.18 -18.39
CA GLU A 281 15.60 -8.77 -18.49
C GLU A 281 16.12 -8.94 -19.92
N SER A 282 16.68 -7.86 -20.49
CA SER A 282 17.34 -7.89 -21.80
C SER A 282 18.56 -6.98 -21.83
N ASN A 283 19.74 -7.55 -22.10
CA ASN A 283 21.01 -6.82 -22.29
C ASN A 283 21.35 -5.82 -21.15
N GLY A 284 21.04 -6.15 -19.90
CA GLY A 284 21.32 -5.30 -18.73
C GLY A 284 20.29 -4.19 -18.47
N THR A 285 19.20 -4.17 -19.25
CA THR A 285 18.01 -3.34 -19.00
C THR A 285 16.86 -4.24 -18.58
N LEU A 286 16.16 -3.85 -17.52
CA LEU A 286 14.96 -4.54 -17.05
C LEU A 286 13.74 -3.78 -17.56
N THR A 287 12.86 -4.45 -18.28
CA THR A 287 11.58 -3.88 -18.73
C THR A 287 10.49 -4.35 -17.79
N PHE A 288 9.82 -3.40 -17.15
CA PHE A 288 8.70 -3.68 -16.25
C PHE A 288 7.39 -3.53 -17.01
N VAL A 289 6.57 -4.56 -16.94
CA VAL A 289 5.28 -4.61 -17.62
C VAL A 289 4.20 -5.01 -16.63
N VAL A 290 3.00 -4.51 -16.86
CA VAL A 290 1.77 -5.07 -16.29
C VAL A 290 1.08 -5.89 -17.37
N PHE A 291 0.36 -6.93 -16.96
CA PHE A 291 -0.37 -7.78 -17.89
C PHE A 291 -1.81 -7.99 -17.42
N ARG A 292 -2.71 -8.15 -18.40
CA ARG A 292 -4.11 -8.49 -18.17
C ARG A 292 -4.47 -9.77 -18.91
N ASN A 293 -5.40 -10.52 -18.34
CA ASN A 293 -6.00 -11.69 -18.96
C ASN A 293 -7.34 -11.29 -19.61
N ASP A 294 -7.47 -11.49 -20.91
CA ASP A 294 -8.68 -11.14 -21.67
C ASP A 294 -9.88 -12.09 -21.44
N ASP A 295 -9.74 -13.08 -20.56
CA ASP A 295 -10.77 -14.09 -20.30
C ASP A 295 -11.90 -13.64 -19.32
N GLU A 296 -11.96 -12.35 -18.94
CA GLU A 296 -13.08 -11.75 -18.15
C GLU A 296 -13.90 -10.69 -18.89
#